data_AF-A0AAV0J4E6-F1
#
_entry.id   AF-A0AAV0J4E6-F1
#
_cell.length_a   1.000
_cell.length_b   1.000
_cell.length_c   1.000
_cell.angle_alpha   90.00
_cell.angle_beta   90.00
_cell.angle_gamma   90.00
#
_symmetry.space_group_name_H-M   'P 1'
#
loop_
_entity.id
_entity.type
_entity.pdbx_description
1 polymer ?
#
loop_
_entity_poly.entity_id
_entity_poly.type
_entity_poly.pdbx_seq_one_letter_code
_entity_poly.pdbx_strand_id
1 'polypeptide(L)'
;MWGGKKRLYSATKFILYTAGSSIFLLIGALGIALYGSNQPTFNFETSANQSYPAALEILFYIVFLIAFAVKLPIIPFHTWLPDTHGEAHYSTCMLLAGILLKMGAYGLIRINMELLPRAHSIFSPYLIIVGAIQIIYAASTSPGISSISDMGLNGAVLQIVSHGFIGAALFFLAGTGYDRIRLAYLDEMGGLAAPMPKILITFVMAVGMILTPIYLLSMLRQMFYGYKLFTAPNSYFFDAGPRELFVSISLLLPVIGIGIYPDFIFSLSVDKIETLLSNYFYSF
;
A
#
# COMPACT_ATOMS: atom_id res chain seq x y z
N MET A 1 16.21 -18.66 -9.79
CA MET A 1 16.22 -17.30 -10.37
C MET A 1 15.04 -16.53 -9.77
N TRP A 2 15.25 -15.33 -9.23
CA TRP A 2 14.16 -14.56 -8.60
C TRP A 2 13.34 -13.81 -9.67
N GLY A 3 12.01 -13.93 -9.60
CA GLY A 3 11.05 -13.32 -10.51
C GLY A 3 10.58 -14.20 -11.68
N GLY A 4 9.52 -13.76 -12.35
CA GLY A 4 8.82 -14.45 -13.43
C GLY A 4 9.46 -14.26 -14.83
N LYS A 5 8.69 -14.60 -15.87
CA LYS A 5 9.16 -14.62 -17.26
C LYS A 5 9.46 -13.22 -17.81
N LYS A 6 8.65 -12.21 -17.46
CA LYS A 6 8.81 -10.82 -17.92
C LYS A 6 9.52 -9.94 -16.89
N ARG A 7 10.29 -10.52 -15.98
CA ARG A 7 11.02 -9.82 -14.91
C ARG A 7 11.85 -8.61 -15.38
N LEU A 8 12.49 -8.67 -16.55
CA LEU A 8 13.30 -7.57 -17.09
C LEU A 8 12.44 -6.38 -17.55
N TYR A 9 11.32 -6.67 -18.21
CA TYR A 9 10.34 -5.65 -18.61
C TYR A 9 9.76 -4.98 -17.36
N SER A 10 9.31 -5.80 -16.41
CA SER A 10 8.70 -5.36 -15.17
C SER A 10 9.64 -4.52 -14.32
N ALA A 11 10.89 -4.97 -14.12
CA ALA A 11 11.91 -4.23 -13.37
C ALA A 11 12.28 -2.90 -14.03
N THR A 12 12.43 -2.88 -15.36
CA THR A 12 12.72 -1.65 -16.10
C THR A 12 11.57 -0.65 -15.98
N LYS A 13 10.32 -1.10 -16.15
CA LYS A 13 9.13 -0.26 -15.98
C LYS A 13 9.06 0.31 -14.56
N PHE A 14 9.26 -0.53 -13.54
CA PHE A 14 9.29 -0.12 -12.14
C PHE A 14 10.33 0.97 -11.88
N ILE A 15 11.57 0.78 -12.33
CA ILE A 15 12.65 1.75 -12.14
C ILE A 15 12.35 3.05 -12.86
N LEU A 16 11.87 3.02 -14.10
CA LEU A 16 11.56 4.24 -14.86
C LEU A 16 10.45 5.07 -14.18
N TYR A 17 9.40 4.43 -13.69
CA TYR A 17 8.35 5.11 -12.93
C TYR A 17 8.90 5.69 -11.63
N THR A 18 9.56 4.88 -10.81
CA THR A 18 9.98 5.29 -9.47
C THR A 18 11.14 6.28 -9.48
N ALA A 19 12.18 6.04 -10.29
CA ALA A 19 13.29 6.98 -10.45
C ALA A 19 12.83 8.28 -11.13
N GLY A 20 12.02 8.18 -12.19
CA GLY A 20 11.46 9.35 -12.88
C GLY A 20 10.63 10.23 -11.95
N SER A 21 9.77 9.63 -11.12
CA SER A 21 8.98 10.35 -10.11
C SER A 21 9.84 10.96 -8.99
N SER A 22 10.96 10.33 -8.63
CA SER A 22 11.85 10.80 -7.58
C SER A 22 12.61 12.09 -7.98
N ILE A 23 12.73 12.37 -9.28
CA ILE A 23 13.26 13.65 -9.78
C ILE A 23 12.36 14.80 -9.33
N PHE A 24 11.03 14.63 -9.36
CA PHE A 24 10.10 15.66 -8.89
C PHE A 24 10.23 15.88 -7.37
N LEU A 25 10.44 14.82 -6.59
CA LEU A 25 10.73 14.95 -5.15
C LEU A 25 11.98 15.80 -4.92
N LEU A 26 13.05 15.55 -5.69
CA LEU A 26 14.28 16.34 -5.59
C LEU A 26 14.06 17.79 -5.99
N ILE A 27 13.34 18.06 -7.09
CA ILE A 27 13.01 19.42 -7.55
C ILE A 27 12.21 20.16 -6.48
N GLY A 28 11.18 19.54 -5.90
CA GLY A 28 10.39 20.14 -4.84
C GLY A 28 11.22 20.44 -3.59
N ALA A 29 12.05 19.47 -3.16
CA ALA A 29 12.89 19.64 -1.98
C ALA A 29 13.93 20.76 -2.17
N LEU A 30 14.58 20.83 -3.34
CA LEU A 30 15.51 21.91 -3.66
C LEU A 30 14.80 23.26 -3.78
N GLY A 31 13.63 23.29 -4.42
CA GLY A 31 12.84 24.51 -4.58
C GLY A 31 12.44 25.12 -3.25
N ILE A 32 12.05 24.29 -2.28
CA ILE A 32 11.75 24.70 -0.92
C ILE A 32 13.01 25.12 -0.17
N ALA A 33 14.08 24.33 -0.25
CA ALA A 33 15.31 24.59 0.48
C ALA A 33 15.97 25.92 0.08
N LEU A 34 15.85 26.31 -1.20
CA LEU A 34 16.43 27.53 -1.75
C LEU A 34 15.50 28.75 -1.61
N TYR A 35 14.28 28.58 -1.10
CA TYR A 35 13.30 29.66 -1.05
C TYR A 35 13.51 30.61 0.14
N GLY A 36 13.49 31.92 -0.12
CA GLY A 36 13.34 32.96 0.89
C GLY A 36 14.53 33.21 1.82
N SER A 37 15.64 32.49 1.67
CA SER A 37 16.84 32.66 2.51
C SER A 37 18.13 32.65 1.69
N ASN A 38 19.14 33.39 2.16
CA ASN A 38 20.46 33.44 1.52
C ASN A 38 21.27 32.14 1.71
N GLN A 39 20.86 31.28 2.64
CA GLN A 39 21.50 29.99 2.90
C GLN A 39 20.46 28.89 2.78
N PRO A 40 20.64 27.91 1.88
CA PRO A 40 19.68 26.84 1.72
C PRO A 40 19.54 26.01 3.00
N THR A 41 18.30 25.73 3.41
CA THR A 41 17.99 24.85 4.54
C THR A 41 17.23 23.62 4.09
N PHE A 42 17.70 22.44 4.50
CA PHE A 42 16.96 21.18 4.37
C PHE A 42 16.31 20.74 5.68
N ASN A 43 16.28 21.63 6.68
CA ASN A 43 15.61 21.33 7.94
C ASN A 43 14.09 21.44 7.76
N PHE A 44 13.42 20.29 7.81
CA PHE A 44 11.98 20.17 7.62
C PHE A 44 11.17 21.09 8.54
N GLU A 45 11.55 21.21 9.82
CA GLU A 45 10.82 22.04 10.79
C GLU A 45 10.90 23.52 10.42
N THR A 46 12.04 23.97 9.91
CA THR A 46 12.20 25.36 9.44
C THR A 46 11.36 25.64 8.19
N SER A 47 11.29 24.67 7.27
CA SER A 47 10.49 24.80 6.04
C SER A 47 8.99 24.68 6.30
N ALA A 48 8.56 23.86 7.25
CA ALA A 48 7.15 23.70 7.60
C ALA A 48 6.55 24.96 8.24
N ASN A 49 7.38 25.74 8.94
CA ASN A 49 6.97 27.01 9.54
C ASN A 49 7.19 28.22 8.61
N GLN A 50 7.62 28.00 7.36
CA GLN A 50 7.85 29.06 6.39
C GLN A 50 6.58 29.34 5.57
N SER A 51 6.27 30.62 5.35
CA SER A 51 5.13 31.01 4.52
C SER A 51 5.51 31.15 3.04
N TYR A 52 4.77 30.48 2.17
CA TYR A 52 4.93 30.55 0.71
C TYR A 52 3.82 31.38 0.07
N PRO A 53 4.10 32.14 -1.00
CA PRO A 53 3.07 32.72 -1.85
C PRO A 53 2.19 31.62 -2.44
N ALA A 54 0.88 31.84 -2.51
CA ALA A 54 -0.09 30.81 -2.89
C ALA A 54 0.24 30.10 -4.22
N ALA A 55 0.68 30.85 -5.24
CA ALA A 55 1.03 30.28 -6.53
C ALA A 55 2.25 29.33 -6.45
N LEU A 56 3.24 29.68 -5.63
CA LEU A 56 4.44 28.87 -5.44
C LEU A 56 4.13 27.62 -4.60
N GLU A 57 3.30 27.76 -3.57
CA GLU A 57 2.85 26.65 -2.74
C GLU A 57 2.07 25.60 -3.56
N ILE A 58 1.16 26.05 -4.44
CA ILE A 58 0.43 25.19 -5.38
C ILE A 58 1.41 24.47 -6.33
N LEU A 59 2.43 25.17 -6.83
CA LEU A 59 3.43 24.56 -7.71
C LEU A 59 4.20 23.44 -6.98
N PHE A 60 4.71 23.72 -5.78
CA PHE A 60 5.40 22.71 -4.98
C PHE A 60 4.47 21.54 -4.64
N TYR A 61 3.20 21.81 -4.34
CA TYR A 61 2.21 20.79 -4.04
C TYR A 61 2.03 19.82 -5.20
N ILE A 62 1.88 20.32 -6.43
CA ILE A 62 1.73 19.50 -7.63
C ILE A 62 3.00 18.68 -7.89
N VAL A 63 4.18 19.29 -7.73
CA VAL A 63 5.48 18.61 -7.91
C VAL A 63 5.62 17.42 -6.94
N PHE A 64 5.35 17.63 -5.66
CA PHE A 64 5.36 16.53 -4.67
C PHE A 64 4.23 15.54 -4.89
N LEU A 65 3.04 16.00 -5.29
CA LEU A 65 1.91 15.13 -5.59
C LEU A 65 2.26 14.15 -6.71
N ILE A 66 2.92 14.58 -7.79
CA ILE A 66 3.36 13.68 -8.87
C ILE A 66 4.35 12.64 -8.34
N ALA A 67 5.31 13.05 -7.51
CA ALA A 67 6.30 12.14 -6.92
C ALA A 67 5.63 11.06 -6.06
N PHE A 68 4.69 11.46 -5.21
CA PHE A 68 3.98 10.54 -4.33
C PHE A 68 2.87 9.75 -5.03
N ALA A 69 2.23 10.29 -6.07
CA ALA A 69 1.21 9.64 -6.89
C ALA A 69 1.73 8.44 -7.70
N VAL A 70 3.04 8.37 -7.94
CA VAL A 70 3.65 7.19 -8.55
C VAL A 70 3.87 6.10 -7.50
N LYS A 71 4.33 6.46 -6.29
CA LYS A 71 4.59 5.49 -5.20
C LYS A 71 3.31 4.99 -4.56
N LEU A 72 2.42 5.89 -4.15
CA LEU A 72 1.03 5.59 -3.84
C LEU A 72 0.32 5.64 -5.18
N PRO A 73 -0.06 4.51 -5.77
CA PRO A 73 -0.33 4.35 -7.20
C PRO A 73 -1.61 5.08 -7.61
N ILE A 74 -1.66 6.41 -7.56
CA ILE A 74 -2.84 7.24 -7.87
C ILE A 74 -3.12 7.16 -9.37
N ILE A 75 -4.39 7.06 -9.78
CA ILE A 75 -4.76 7.14 -11.20
C ILE A 75 -4.28 8.48 -11.78
N PRO A 76 -3.54 8.50 -12.91
CA PRO A 76 -3.27 7.41 -13.86
C PRO A 76 -1.92 6.67 -13.69
N PHE A 77 -1.12 6.99 -12.67
CA PHE A 77 0.26 6.55 -12.49
C PHE A 77 0.44 5.13 -11.92
N HIS A 78 -0.63 4.31 -11.90
CA HIS A 78 -0.66 3.01 -11.24
C HIS A 78 -0.15 1.84 -12.08
N THR A 79 0.04 2.02 -13.39
CA THR A 79 0.21 0.89 -14.34
C THR A 79 1.49 0.07 -14.15
N TRP A 80 2.49 0.59 -13.42
CA TRP A 80 3.70 -0.17 -13.10
C TRP A 80 3.44 -1.27 -12.06
N LEU A 81 2.43 -1.07 -11.20
CA LEU A 81 2.22 -1.87 -10.01
C LEU A 81 1.76 -3.31 -10.31
N PRO A 82 0.76 -3.57 -11.19
CA PRO A 82 0.35 -4.93 -11.54
C PRO A 82 1.48 -5.73 -12.20
N ASP A 83 2.23 -5.12 -13.11
CA ASP A 83 3.37 -5.77 -13.78
C ASP A 83 4.48 -6.13 -12.79
N THR A 84 4.73 -5.27 -11.81
CA THR A 84 5.76 -5.49 -10.78
C THR A 84 5.36 -6.60 -9.83
N HIS A 85 4.12 -6.59 -9.32
CA HIS A 85 3.64 -7.65 -8.45
C HIS A 85 3.47 -9.00 -9.16
N GLY A 86 3.09 -9.00 -10.44
CA GLY A 86 2.92 -10.24 -11.20
C GLY A 86 4.23 -10.96 -11.52
N GLU A 87 5.35 -10.25 -11.58
CA GLU A 87 6.65 -10.79 -11.98
C GLU A 87 7.67 -10.84 -10.85
N ALA A 88 7.43 -10.20 -9.71
CA ALA A 88 8.36 -10.19 -8.58
C ALA A 88 8.23 -11.44 -7.69
N HIS A 89 9.32 -11.79 -7.01
CA HIS A 89 9.28 -12.84 -5.99
C HIS A 89 8.42 -12.39 -4.80
N TYR A 90 7.74 -13.32 -4.12
CA TYR A 90 6.78 -12.96 -3.05
C TYR A 90 7.43 -12.16 -1.91
N SER A 91 8.68 -12.45 -1.56
CA SER A 91 9.42 -11.65 -0.56
C SER A 91 9.61 -10.20 -0.98
N THR A 92 9.84 -9.96 -2.28
CA THR A 92 9.88 -8.61 -2.85
C THR A 92 8.49 -7.98 -2.83
N CYS A 93 7.44 -8.73 -3.16
CA CYS A 93 6.06 -8.24 -3.08
C CYS A 93 5.65 -7.89 -1.65
N MET A 94 6.13 -8.62 -0.63
CA MET A 94 5.91 -8.28 0.77
C MET A 94 6.50 -6.92 1.13
N LEU A 95 7.72 -6.61 0.68
CA LEU A 95 8.35 -5.30 0.91
C LEU A 95 7.66 -4.20 0.10
N LEU A 96 7.34 -4.48 -1.16
CA LEU A 96 6.71 -3.54 -2.07
C LEU A 96 5.32 -3.16 -1.56
N ALA A 97 4.47 -4.15 -1.31
CA ALA A 97 3.14 -3.94 -0.79
C ALA A 97 3.19 -3.43 0.64
N GLY A 98 3.95 -4.09 1.53
CA GLY A 98 3.98 -3.83 2.96
C GLY A 98 4.55 -2.47 3.35
N ILE A 99 5.57 -1.97 2.64
CA ILE A 99 6.33 -0.77 3.02
C ILE A 99 6.33 0.28 1.91
N LEU A 100 6.72 -0.07 0.69
CA LEU A 100 7.01 0.94 -0.35
C LEU A 100 5.78 1.79 -0.70
N LEU A 101 4.61 1.16 -0.84
CA LEU A 101 3.35 1.88 -1.10
C LEU A 101 2.99 2.85 0.04
N LYS A 102 3.33 2.49 1.29
CA LYS A 102 3.02 3.28 2.50
C LYS A 102 3.87 4.54 2.58
N MET A 103 5.10 4.48 2.07
CA MET A 103 5.99 5.66 2.00
C MET A 103 5.39 6.78 1.13
N GLY A 104 4.59 6.44 0.11
CA GLY A 104 3.86 7.43 -0.68
C GLY A 104 2.76 8.13 0.12
N ALA A 105 1.97 7.38 0.88
CA ALA A 105 0.94 7.94 1.77
C ALA A 105 1.55 8.83 2.85
N TYR A 106 2.61 8.34 3.50
CA TYR A 106 3.36 9.08 4.50
C TYR A 106 3.92 10.38 3.94
N GLY A 107 4.45 10.36 2.71
CA GLY A 107 4.90 11.55 2.00
C GLY A 107 3.78 12.58 1.78
N LEU A 108 2.58 12.14 1.39
CA LEU A 108 1.44 13.05 1.24
C LEU A 108 1.03 13.71 2.57
N ILE A 109 1.04 12.97 3.68
CA ILE A 109 0.70 13.52 4.99
C ILE A 109 1.79 14.51 5.45
N ARG A 110 3.06 14.12 5.41
CA ARG A 110 4.16 14.94 5.96
C ARG A 110 4.59 16.09 5.05
N ILE A 111 4.46 15.96 3.73
CA ILE A 111 4.92 16.99 2.80
C ILE A 111 3.73 17.76 2.27
N ASN A 112 2.76 17.09 1.64
CA ASN A 112 1.66 17.82 1.01
C ASN A 112 0.71 18.47 2.03
N MET A 113 0.39 17.81 3.15
CA MET A 113 -0.53 18.35 4.15
C MET A 113 0.17 19.25 5.18
N GLU A 114 1.26 18.80 5.80
CA GLU A 114 1.94 19.56 6.87
C GLU A 114 2.78 20.74 6.36
N LEU A 115 3.52 20.57 5.26
CA LEU A 115 4.42 21.60 4.73
C LEU A 115 3.70 22.62 3.83
N LEU A 116 2.62 22.18 3.15
CA LEU A 116 1.91 22.96 2.12
C LEU A 116 0.39 23.02 2.41
N PRO A 117 -0.03 23.51 3.60
CA PRO A 117 -1.40 23.38 4.09
C PRO A 117 -2.43 24.15 3.25
N ARG A 118 -2.06 25.31 2.70
CA ARG A 118 -2.98 26.13 1.90
C ARG A 118 -3.25 25.50 0.55
N ALA A 119 -2.23 24.94 -0.09
CA ALA A 119 -2.43 24.16 -1.30
C ALA A 119 -3.23 22.88 -1.00
N HIS A 120 -2.97 22.22 0.13
CA HIS A 120 -3.69 21.01 0.52
C HIS A 120 -5.19 21.24 0.71
N SER A 121 -5.62 22.36 1.30
CA SER A 121 -7.06 22.65 1.46
C SER A 121 -7.80 22.78 0.12
N ILE A 122 -7.13 23.34 -0.89
CA ILE A 122 -7.68 23.46 -2.25
C ILE A 122 -7.74 22.07 -2.91
N PHE A 123 -6.71 21.26 -2.78
CA PHE A 123 -6.62 19.97 -3.47
C PHE A 123 -7.30 18.79 -2.75
N SER A 124 -7.57 18.89 -1.46
CA SER A 124 -8.13 17.79 -0.66
C SER A 124 -9.45 17.23 -1.20
N PRO A 125 -10.46 18.04 -1.61
CA PRO A 125 -11.69 17.52 -2.20
C PRO A 125 -11.43 16.69 -3.47
N TYR A 126 -10.45 17.09 -4.29
CA TYR A 126 -10.09 16.37 -5.51
C TYR A 126 -9.39 15.04 -5.20
N LEU A 127 -8.50 15.01 -4.19
CA LEU A 127 -7.85 13.77 -3.75
C LEU A 127 -8.86 12.75 -3.21
N ILE A 128 -9.91 13.21 -2.52
CA ILE A 128 -11.01 12.36 -2.07
C ILE A 128 -11.73 11.73 -3.27
N ILE A 129 -12.08 12.53 -4.28
CA ILE A 129 -12.75 12.05 -5.50
C ILE A 129 -11.88 11.02 -6.23
N VAL A 130 -10.59 11.32 -6.43
CA VAL A 130 -9.66 10.40 -7.10
C VAL A 130 -9.48 9.12 -6.28
N GLY A 131 -9.40 9.22 -4.96
CA GLY A 131 -9.34 8.07 -4.05
C GLY A 131 -10.59 7.18 -4.17
N ALA A 132 -11.78 7.78 -4.23
CA ALA A 132 -13.03 7.05 -4.43
C ALA A 132 -13.07 6.34 -5.79
N ILE A 133 -12.69 7.04 -6.87
CA ILE A 133 -12.58 6.44 -8.21
C ILE A 133 -11.55 5.30 -8.21
N GLN A 134 -10.44 5.48 -7.52
CA GLN A 134 -9.40 4.47 -7.40
C GLN A 134 -9.87 3.23 -6.65
N ILE A 135 -10.62 3.38 -5.57
CA ILE A 135 -11.25 2.25 -4.88
C ILE A 135 -12.16 1.52 -5.86
N ILE A 136 -13.08 2.23 -6.54
CA ILE A 136 -14.01 1.62 -7.50
C ILE A 136 -13.26 0.90 -8.63
N TYR A 137 -12.21 1.52 -9.17
CA TYR A 137 -11.39 0.98 -10.25
C TYR A 137 -10.57 -0.24 -9.82
N ALA A 138 -10.02 -0.24 -8.60
CA ALA A 138 -9.17 -1.31 -8.09
C ALA A 138 -9.96 -2.46 -7.42
N ALA A 139 -11.13 -2.16 -6.86
CA ALA A 139 -11.94 -3.08 -6.09
C ALA A 139 -13.39 -2.58 -6.03
N SER A 140 -14.32 -3.27 -6.68
CA SER A 140 -15.74 -3.03 -6.42
C SER A 140 -16.04 -3.26 -4.92
N THR A 141 -16.23 -2.13 -4.20
CA THR A 141 -16.71 -1.84 -2.83
C THR A 141 -15.79 -2.03 -1.60
N SER A 142 -15.54 -0.90 -0.91
CA SER A 142 -15.91 -0.62 0.50
C SER A 142 -15.90 0.92 0.75
N PRO A 143 -16.98 1.56 1.25
CA PRO A 143 -16.96 2.96 1.65
C PRO A 143 -16.45 3.09 3.09
N GLY A 144 -15.30 3.74 3.26
CA GLY A 144 -14.67 3.97 4.56
C GLY A 144 -14.00 5.34 4.64
N ILE A 145 -14.80 6.34 5.06
CA ILE A 145 -14.44 7.61 5.69
C ILE A 145 -13.46 8.50 4.89
N SER A 146 -14.02 9.38 4.06
CA SER A 146 -13.35 10.56 3.52
C SER A 146 -13.84 11.83 4.23
N SER A 147 -13.27 12.14 5.39
CA SER A 147 -13.45 13.44 6.05
C SER A 147 -12.10 13.97 6.52
N ILE A 148 -11.85 15.26 6.30
CA ILE A 148 -10.70 15.99 6.87
C ILE A 148 -11.03 16.24 8.34
N SER A 149 -10.97 15.18 9.15
CA SER A 149 -11.24 15.20 10.59
C SER A 149 -10.21 14.33 11.31
N ASP A 150 -10.08 14.50 12.63
CA ASP A 150 -9.20 13.67 13.46
C ASP A 150 -9.46 12.18 13.23
N MET A 151 -10.73 11.81 13.12
CA MET A 151 -11.15 10.43 12.85
C MET A 151 -10.72 9.94 11.46
N GLY A 152 -10.74 10.82 10.45
CA GLY A 152 -10.34 10.48 9.08
C GLY A 152 -8.82 10.26 8.94
N LEU A 153 -8.00 11.12 9.55
CA LEU A 153 -6.54 10.99 9.52
C LEU A 153 -6.05 9.81 10.39
N ASN A 154 -6.63 9.62 11.57
CA ASN A 154 -6.36 8.43 12.38
C ASN A 154 -6.77 7.16 11.62
N GLY A 155 -7.91 7.16 10.93
CA GLY A 155 -8.34 6.08 10.05
C GLY A 155 -7.38 5.84 8.89
N ALA A 156 -6.84 6.89 8.27
CA ALA A 156 -5.85 6.78 7.20
C ALA A 156 -4.54 6.14 7.70
N VAL A 157 -4.03 6.56 8.86
CA VAL A 157 -2.84 5.95 9.49
C VAL A 157 -3.10 4.48 9.83
N LEU A 158 -4.25 4.17 10.43
CA LEU A 158 -4.66 2.80 10.74
C LEU A 158 -4.71 1.94 9.46
N GLN A 159 -5.24 2.48 8.37
CA GLN A 159 -5.34 1.79 7.08
C GLN A 159 -3.96 1.55 6.46
N ILE A 160 -3.04 2.52 6.51
CA ILE A 160 -1.65 2.40 6.04
C ILE A 160 -0.95 1.23 6.74
N VAL A 161 -1.11 1.13 8.06
CA VAL A 161 -0.50 0.06 8.88
C VAL A 161 -1.20 -1.28 8.63
N SER A 162 -2.52 -1.32 8.72
CA SER A 162 -3.31 -2.56 8.59
C SER A 162 -3.15 -3.19 7.20
N HIS A 163 -3.24 -2.39 6.14
CA HIS A 163 -2.99 -2.86 4.77
C HIS A 163 -1.52 -3.27 4.55
N GLY A 164 -0.58 -2.78 5.39
CA GLY A 164 0.81 -3.24 5.46
C GLY A 164 0.91 -4.71 5.79
N PHE A 165 0.40 -5.07 6.96
CA PHE A 165 0.43 -6.44 7.45
C PHE A 165 -0.42 -7.39 6.61
N ILE A 166 -1.65 -6.98 6.25
CA ILE A 166 -2.55 -7.81 5.44
C ILE A 166 -1.95 -8.09 4.05
N GLY A 167 -1.43 -7.06 3.36
CA GLY A 167 -0.81 -7.23 2.05
C GLY A 167 0.43 -8.13 2.09
N ALA A 168 1.30 -7.95 3.10
CA ALA A 168 2.47 -8.81 3.27
C ALA A 168 2.08 -10.27 3.55
N ALA A 169 1.08 -10.51 4.41
CA ALA A 169 0.58 -11.85 4.68
C ALA A 169 0.01 -12.52 3.43
N LEU A 170 -0.80 -11.82 2.63
CA LEU A 170 -1.38 -12.36 1.39
C LEU A 170 -0.31 -12.72 0.36
N PHE A 171 0.66 -11.84 0.12
CA PHE A 171 1.76 -12.14 -0.81
C PHE A 171 2.63 -13.30 -0.34
N PHE A 172 2.89 -13.40 0.97
CA PHE A 172 3.64 -14.52 1.55
C PHE A 172 2.93 -15.86 1.33
N LEU A 173 1.63 -15.93 1.62
CA LEU A 173 0.82 -17.14 1.44
C LEU A 173 0.68 -17.52 -0.04
N ALA A 174 0.43 -16.54 -0.92
CA ALA A 174 0.37 -16.77 -2.35
C ALA A 174 1.70 -17.32 -2.89
N GLY A 175 2.82 -16.78 -2.40
CA GLY A 175 4.16 -17.23 -2.77
C GLY A 175 4.49 -18.65 -2.32
N THR A 176 4.23 -18.98 -1.05
CA THR A 176 4.42 -20.34 -0.52
C THR A 176 3.50 -21.35 -1.21
N GLY A 177 2.27 -20.95 -1.57
CA GLY A 177 1.39 -21.74 -2.43
C GLY A 177 1.98 -21.99 -3.81
N TYR A 178 2.47 -20.94 -4.47
CA TYR A 178 3.13 -21.04 -5.78
C TYR A 178 4.37 -21.93 -5.74
N ASP A 179 5.19 -21.87 -4.69
CA ASP A 179 6.39 -22.70 -4.59
C ASP A 179 6.09 -24.21 -4.53
N ARG A 180 4.92 -24.59 -4.00
CA ARG A 180 4.45 -25.98 -3.93
C ARG A 180 3.76 -26.43 -5.20
N ILE A 181 2.91 -25.58 -5.78
CA ILE A 181 2.04 -25.94 -6.92
C ILE A 181 2.75 -25.69 -8.26
N ARG A 182 3.67 -24.72 -8.31
CA ARG A 182 4.38 -24.24 -9.51
C ARG A 182 3.48 -23.78 -10.66
N LEU A 183 2.20 -23.54 -10.39
CA LEU A 183 1.22 -22.98 -11.32
C LEU A 183 0.89 -21.55 -10.92
N ALA A 184 0.85 -20.65 -11.90
CA ALA A 184 0.45 -19.25 -11.72
C ALA A 184 -1.00 -18.97 -12.15
N TYR A 185 -1.61 -19.88 -12.93
CA TYR A 185 -2.94 -19.68 -13.51
C TYR A 185 -4.04 -20.33 -12.66
N LEU A 186 -5.01 -19.53 -12.23
CA LEU A 186 -6.14 -19.99 -11.39
C LEU A 186 -6.96 -21.10 -12.04
N ASP A 187 -7.09 -21.09 -13.36
CA ASP A 187 -7.87 -22.08 -14.13
C ASP A 187 -7.26 -23.49 -14.11
N GLU A 188 -6.00 -23.62 -13.69
CA GLU A 188 -5.27 -24.88 -13.58
C GLU A 188 -5.10 -25.34 -12.13
N MET A 189 -5.50 -24.50 -11.16
CA MET A 189 -5.31 -24.71 -9.72
C MET A 189 -6.55 -25.30 -9.02
N GLY A 190 -7.57 -25.77 -9.74
CA GLY A 190 -8.80 -26.29 -9.11
C GLY A 190 -8.60 -27.54 -8.23
N GLY A 191 -9.40 -27.66 -7.16
CA GLY A 191 -9.41 -28.85 -6.31
C GLY A 191 -8.23 -28.99 -5.35
N LEU A 192 -7.48 -27.92 -5.09
CA LEU A 192 -6.33 -27.94 -4.17
C LEU A 192 -6.69 -28.16 -2.69
N ALA A 193 -7.98 -28.13 -2.31
CA ALA A 193 -8.40 -28.36 -0.93
C ALA A 193 -8.05 -29.77 -0.40
N ALA A 194 -8.01 -30.79 -1.27
CA ALA A 194 -7.68 -32.15 -0.88
C ALA A 194 -6.17 -32.36 -0.58
N PRO A 195 -5.23 -31.86 -1.40
CA PRO A 195 -3.79 -31.99 -1.13
C PRO A 195 -3.19 -30.94 -0.18
N MET A 196 -3.79 -29.75 -0.02
CA MET A 196 -3.17 -28.68 0.76
C MET A 196 -3.41 -28.79 2.28
N PRO A 197 -2.45 -28.32 3.10
CA PRO A 197 -2.62 -28.30 4.55
C PRO A 197 -3.78 -27.39 4.97
N LYS A 198 -4.71 -27.95 5.75
CA LYS A 198 -5.96 -27.28 6.18
C LYS A 198 -5.71 -25.94 6.88
N ILE A 199 -4.57 -25.80 7.57
CA ILE A 199 -4.14 -24.57 8.24
C ILE A 199 -3.93 -23.42 7.24
N LEU A 200 -3.27 -23.69 6.11
CA LEU A 200 -3.04 -22.68 5.05
C LEU A 200 -4.39 -22.22 4.47
N ILE A 201 -5.31 -23.15 4.22
CA ILE A 201 -6.65 -22.86 3.70
C ILE A 201 -7.42 -21.98 4.69
N THR A 202 -7.45 -22.34 5.97
CA THR A 202 -8.15 -21.54 7.00
C THR A 202 -7.56 -20.15 7.15
N PHE A 203 -6.24 -20.01 7.02
CA PHE A 203 -5.53 -18.75 7.17
C PHE A 203 -5.80 -17.81 5.98
N VAL A 204 -5.70 -18.32 4.76
CA VAL A 204 -6.01 -17.55 3.55
C VAL A 204 -7.50 -17.17 3.53
N MET A 205 -8.40 -18.06 3.93
CA MET A 205 -9.84 -17.77 4.04
C MET A 205 -10.14 -16.69 5.08
N ALA A 206 -9.47 -16.71 6.24
CA ALA A 206 -9.66 -15.70 7.29
C ALA A 206 -9.24 -14.29 6.83
N VAL A 207 -8.08 -14.18 6.17
CA VAL A 207 -7.64 -12.91 5.56
C VAL A 207 -8.55 -12.51 4.38
N GLY A 208 -9.05 -13.52 3.67
CA GLY A 208 -9.91 -13.40 2.50
C GLY A 208 -11.26 -12.72 2.73
N MET A 209 -11.78 -12.83 3.95
CA MET A 209 -13.13 -12.41 4.31
C MET A 209 -13.25 -10.93 4.70
N ILE A 210 -12.15 -10.21 4.92
CA ILE A 210 -12.18 -8.93 5.65
C ILE A 210 -12.26 -7.68 4.74
N LEU A 211 -11.86 -7.71 3.47
CA LEU A 211 -11.77 -6.46 2.68
C LEU A 211 -12.39 -6.46 1.28
N THR A 212 -12.55 -7.60 0.60
CA THR A 212 -13.12 -7.65 -0.77
C THR A 212 -13.75 -9.03 -1.07
N PRO A 213 -14.93 -9.34 -0.49
CA PRO A 213 -15.51 -10.68 -0.56
C PRO A 213 -15.65 -11.21 -1.99
N ILE A 214 -16.01 -10.37 -2.96
CA ILE A 214 -16.35 -10.86 -4.30
C ILE A 214 -15.14 -11.45 -5.02
N TYR A 215 -14.05 -10.69 -5.18
CA TYR A 215 -12.86 -11.16 -5.91
C TYR A 215 -12.08 -12.19 -5.11
N LEU A 216 -11.93 -11.98 -3.80
CA LEU A 216 -11.10 -12.83 -2.97
C LEU A 216 -11.80 -14.17 -2.69
N LEU A 217 -13.12 -14.18 -2.41
CA LEU A 217 -13.87 -15.44 -2.32
C LEU A 217 -13.98 -16.13 -3.68
N SER A 218 -14.11 -15.40 -4.79
CA SER A 218 -14.12 -16.02 -6.12
C SER A 218 -12.79 -16.71 -6.43
N MET A 219 -11.66 -16.05 -6.14
CA MET A 219 -10.32 -16.63 -6.28
C MET A 219 -10.14 -17.85 -5.38
N LEU A 220 -10.52 -17.75 -4.10
CA LEU A 220 -10.41 -18.84 -3.14
C LEU A 220 -11.29 -20.03 -3.51
N ARG A 221 -12.51 -19.77 -4.00
CA ARG A 221 -13.40 -20.79 -4.54
C ARG A 221 -12.80 -21.47 -5.76
N GLN A 222 -12.27 -20.71 -6.72
CA GLN A 222 -11.66 -21.27 -7.94
C GLN A 222 -10.45 -22.15 -7.61
N MET A 223 -9.60 -21.70 -6.69
CA MET A 223 -8.38 -22.40 -6.30
C MET A 223 -8.66 -23.63 -5.42
N PHE A 224 -9.44 -23.50 -4.33
CA PHE A 224 -9.62 -24.62 -3.40
C PHE A 224 -10.77 -25.55 -3.77
N TYR A 225 -11.87 -25.00 -4.31
CA TYR A 225 -13.13 -25.71 -4.54
C TYR A 225 -13.50 -25.82 -6.03
N GLY A 226 -12.55 -25.54 -6.94
CA GLY A 226 -12.75 -25.65 -8.38
C GLY A 226 -13.02 -27.08 -8.84
N TYR A 227 -13.83 -27.22 -9.89
CA TYR A 227 -14.26 -28.52 -10.44
C TYR A 227 -13.16 -29.26 -11.23
N LYS A 228 -12.15 -28.53 -11.70
CA LYS A 228 -11.04 -29.09 -12.49
C LYS A 228 -10.01 -29.66 -11.52
N LEU A 229 -9.96 -30.99 -11.40
CA LEU A 229 -9.06 -31.68 -10.47
C LEU A 229 -7.60 -31.47 -10.86
N PHE A 230 -6.80 -30.99 -9.89
CA PHE A 230 -5.36 -30.88 -10.00
C PHE A 230 -4.70 -32.26 -10.22
N THR A 231 -4.29 -32.56 -11.45
CA THR A 231 -3.55 -33.77 -11.81
C THR A 231 -2.04 -33.48 -11.86
N ALA A 232 -1.40 -33.35 -10.70
CA ALA A 232 0.07 -33.33 -10.65
C ALA A 232 0.64 -34.75 -10.52
N PRO A 233 1.70 -35.09 -11.26
CA PRO A 233 2.40 -36.35 -11.09
C PRO A 233 3.24 -36.26 -9.82
N ASN A 234 2.85 -37.01 -8.78
CA ASN A 234 3.61 -37.21 -7.54
C ASN A 234 4.09 -35.93 -6.83
N SER A 235 3.31 -35.43 -5.88
CA SER A 235 3.81 -34.45 -4.91
C SER A 235 3.31 -34.80 -3.52
N TYR A 236 4.22 -35.28 -2.67
CA TYR A 236 4.04 -35.25 -1.22
C TYR A 236 3.87 -33.78 -0.81
N PHE A 237 2.62 -33.33 -0.69
CA PHE A 237 2.30 -32.03 -0.11
C PHE A 237 2.60 -32.10 1.38
N PHE A 238 3.80 -31.67 1.76
CA PHE A 238 4.12 -31.46 3.16
C PHE A 238 3.31 -30.30 3.73
N ASP A 239 2.99 -30.41 5.02
CA ASP A 239 2.39 -29.34 5.79
C ASP A 239 3.26 -28.07 5.75
N ALA A 240 2.69 -26.93 6.13
CA ALA A 240 3.46 -25.70 6.23
C ALA A 240 4.67 -25.91 7.16
N GLY A 241 5.85 -25.55 6.67
CA GLY A 241 7.07 -25.69 7.45
C GLY A 241 7.00 -24.80 8.71
N PRO A 242 7.74 -25.12 9.80
CA PRO A 242 7.74 -24.32 11.02
C PRO A 242 8.07 -22.84 10.79
N ARG A 243 8.94 -22.57 9.80
CA ARG A 243 9.31 -21.21 9.38
C ARG A 243 8.16 -20.47 8.71
N GLU A 244 7.40 -21.15 7.85
CA GLU A 244 6.27 -20.54 7.16
C GLU A 244 5.15 -20.22 8.15
N LEU A 245 4.88 -21.15 9.06
CA LEU A 245 3.92 -20.96 10.15
C LEU A 245 4.32 -19.79 11.05
N PHE A 246 5.60 -19.68 11.41
CA PHE A 246 6.13 -18.57 12.21
C PHE A 246 5.96 -17.21 11.51
N VAL A 247 6.32 -17.11 10.22
CA VAL A 247 6.17 -15.85 9.45
C VAL A 247 4.70 -15.48 9.30
N SER A 248 3.84 -16.45 8.99
CA SER A 248 2.39 -16.25 8.92
C SER A 248 1.83 -15.73 10.26
N ILE A 249 2.13 -16.40 11.37
CA ILE A 249 1.64 -15.98 12.70
C ILE A 249 2.15 -14.59 13.08
N SER A 250 3.43 -14.30 12.83
CA SER A 250 3.99 -12.98 13.17
C SER A 250 3.40 -11.83 12.35
N LEU A 251 2.93 -12.08 11.13
CA LEU A 251 2.21 -11.09 10.32
C LEU A 251 0.73 -10.94 10.71
N LEU A 252 0.07 -12.00 11.16
CA LEU A 252 -1.35 -11.92 11.58
C LEU A 252 -1.56 -11.41 12.99
N LEU A 253 -0.64 -11.67 13.91
CA LEU A 253 -0.80 -11.25 15.30
C LEU A 253 -1.03 -9.72 15.39
N PRO A 254 -0.28 -8.86 14.66
CA PRO A 254 -0.59 -7.44 14.57
C PRO A 254 -1.94 -7.14 13.93
N VAL A 255 -2.35 -7.87 12.88
CA VAL A 255 -3.66 -7.66 12.23
C VAL A 255 -4.81 -7.90 13.22
N ILE A 256 -4.74 -9.00 13.97
CA ILE A 256 -5.74 -9.36 14.97
C ILE A 256 -5.69 -8.37 16.14
N GLY A 257 -4.48 -8.04 16.62
CA GLY A 257 -4.28 -7.10 17.72
C GLY A 257 -4.85 -5.71 17.42
N ILE A 258 -4.56 -5.18 16.22
CA ILE A 258 -5.10 -3.90 15.75
C ILE A 258 -6.63 -3.97 15.58
N GLY A 259 -7.16 -5.11 15.09
CA GLY A 259 -8.61 -5.29 14.93
C GLY A 259 -9.38 -5.37 16.24
N ILE A 260 -8.80 -5.98 17.29
CA ILE A 260 -9.42 -6.09 18.61
C ILE A 260 -9.24 -4.80 19.42
N TYR A 261 -8.06 -4.19 19.34
CA TYR A 261 -7.69 -3.01 20.13
C TYR A 261 -6.96 -1.96 19.26
N PRO A 262 -7.71 -1.18 18.45
CA PRO A 262 -7.14 -0.18 17.55
C PRO A 262 -6.52 1.02 18.30
N ASP A 263 -6.95 1.25 19.55
CA ASP A 263 -6.43 2.30 20.42
C ASP A 263 -4.91 2.20 20.64
N PHE A 264 -4.34 0.99 20.52
CA PHE A 264 -2.89 0.82 20.53
C PHE A 264 -2.21 1.66 19.44
N ILE A 265 -2.74 1.66 18.21
CA ILE A 265 -2.20 2.47 17.11
C ILE A 265 -2.55 3.94 17.30
N PHE A 266 -3.79 4.24 17.72
CA PHE A 266 -4.20 5.62 17.94
C PHE A 266 -3.37 6.32 19.03
N SER A 267 -3.02 5.62 20.11
CA SER A 267 -2.14 6.16 21.15
C SER A 267 -0.76 6.61 20.64
N LEU A 268 -0.30 6.07 19.50
CA LEU A 268 0.96 6.46 18.86
C LEU A 268 0.80 7.62 17.86
N SER A 269 -0.42 7.86 17.37
CA SER A 269 -0.68 8.82 16.27
C SER A 269 -1.48 10.04 16.68
N VAL A 270 -2.33 9.95 17.70
CA VAL A 270 -3.32 10.97 18.07
C VAL A 270 -2.67 12.32 18.34
N ASP A 271 -1.71 12.40 19.27
CA ASP A 271 -1.03 13.67 19.59
C ASP A 271 -0.45 14.34 18.35
N LYS A 272 0.14 13.54 17.46
CA LYS A 272 0.77 14.05 16.25
C LYS A 272 -0.25 14.48 15.20
N ILE A 273 -1.37 13.77 15.09
CA ILE A 273 -2.46 14.14 14.19
C ILE A 273 -3.17 15.40 14.68
N GLU A 274 -3.39 15.53 15.99
CA GLU A 274 -3.97 16.74 16.58
C GLU A 274 -3.09 17.97 16.31
N THR A 275 -1.77 17.86 16.50
CA THR A 275 -0.85 18.98 16.16
C THR A 275 -0.85 19.33 14.67
N LEU A 276 -0.97 18.33 13.79
CA LEU A 276 -1.07 18.57 12.34
C LEU A 276 -2.37 19.28 11.98
N LEU A 277 -3.48 18.85 12.56
CA LEU A 277 -4.79 19.43 12.28
C LEU A 277 -4.95 20.80 12.90
N SER A 278 -4.41 21.04 14.11
CA SER A 278 -4.40 22.38 14.68
C SER A 278 -3.65 23.34 13.76
N ASN A 279 -2.44 22.98 13.31
CA ASN A 279 -1.67 23.84 12.40
C ASN A 279 -2.40 24.08 11.08
N TYR A 280 -3.10 23.06 10.57
CA TYR A 280 -3.89 23.17 9.36
C TYR A 280 -5.09 24.12 9.51
N PHE A 281 -5.87 24.01 10.59
CA PHE A 281 -7.04 24.86 10.80
C PHE A 281 -6.71 26.28 11.26
N TYR A 282 -5.63 26.49 12.02
CA TYR A 282 -5.19 27.82 12.47
C TYR A 282 -4.35 28.58 11.43
N SER A 283 -3.99 27.96 10.31
CA SER A 283 -3.35 28.66 9.17
C SER A 283 -4.35 29.39 8.26
N PHE A 284 -5.64 29.39 8.61
CA PHE A 284 -6.73 30.13 7.96
C PHE A 284 -7.41 31.07 8.96
#